data_AF-A0A011TXK0-F1
#
_entry.id   AF-A0A011TXK0-F1
#
_cell.length_a   1.000
_cell.length_b   1.000
_cell.length_c   1.000
_cell.angle_alpha   90.00
_cell.angle_beta   90.00
_cell.angle_gamma   90.00
#
_symmetry.space_group_name_H-M   'P 1'
#
loop_
_entity.id
_entity.type
_entity.pdbx_description
1 polymer ?
#
loop_
_entity_poly.entity_id
_entity_poly.type
_entity_poly.pdbx_seq_one_letter_code
_entity_poly.pdbx_strand_id
1 'polypeptide(L)'
;MRVTARLADEHHVAARTGRLDRAADHLSGYDFALPPLVLHALHEHDLRPLAQWLTVRPANTITVLDTHDGIGVVDVGESDLKPGVPGLLAPAQIDALVEAIHDASGGTSRLATGAAASNLDLYQVNCTYYDAVGADDRAYLLARLIQLMVPGIPQVYYVGLFAGRNDVDLLHATGVGRDVNRHHYTPDEIAAELECPVVRALGELLRLRAAHPAFDGEFTAELGGTAGVLRWVHAAHRVEVAFDVASRAFTLTATGADAETDAEVRRTVDDLLAAG
;
A
#
# COMPACT_ATOMS: atom_id res chain seq x y z
N MET A 1 -19.01 4.00 -17.85
CA MET A 1 -18.93 4.50 -16.46
C MET A 1 -18.26 5.87 -16.51
N ARG A 2 -19.04 6.96 -16.41
CA ARG A 2 -18.59 8.35 -16.64
C ARG A 2 -19.02 9.18 -15.43
N VAL A 3 -18.12 9.46 -14.49
CA VAL A 3 -18.36 10.44 -13.40
C VAL A 3 -17.09 11.21 -12.97
N THR A 4 -15.87 10.69 -13.21
CA THR A 4 -14.64 11.24 -12.60
C THR A 4 -14.13 12.57 -13.20
N ALA A 5 -14.48 12.92 -14.44
CA ALA A 5 -13.89 14.09 -15.10
C ALA A 5 -14.57 15.44 -14.79
N ARG A 6 -15.73 15.46 -14.13
CA ARG A 6 -16.51 16.71 -13.94
C ARG A 6 -16.20 17.43 -12.61
N LEU A 7 -15.57 16.76 -11.65
CA LEU A 7 -15.33 17.33 -10.31
C LEU A 7 -14.08 18.21 -10.23
N ALA A 8 -13.06 17.97 -11.07
CA ALA A 8 -11.80 18.72 -11.00
C ALA A 8 -11.93 20.21 -11.39
N ASP A 9 -12.87 20.56 -12.27
CA ASP A 9 -13.06 21.95 -12.72
C ASP A 9 -13.87 22.81 -11.74
N GLU A 10 -14.76 22.22 -10.94
CA GLU A 10 -15.59 22.98 -9.99
C GLU A 10 -14.81 23.45 -8.74
N HIS A 11 -13.72 22.74 -8.38
CA HIS A 11 -12.87 23.10 -7.24
C HIS A 11 -12.06 24.39 -7.45
N HIS A 12 -11.74 24.78 -8.69
CA HIS A 12 -10.99 26.01 -8.97
C HIS A 12 -11.83 27.29 -8.74
N VAL A 13 -13.17 27.18 -8.72
CA VAL A 13 -14.08 28.32 -8.56
C VAL A 13 -14.49 28.53 -7.09
N ALA A 14 -14.52 27.46 -6.28
CA ALA A 14 -14.98 27.51 -4.88
C ALA A 14 -14.01 28.21 -3.90
N ALA A 15 -12.72 28.29 -4.24
CA ALA A 15 -11.69 28.89 -3.38
C ALA A 15 -11.84 30.41 -3.12
N ARG A 16 -12.82 31.09 -3.74
CA ARG A 16 -13.01 32.55 -3.64
C ARG A 16 -14.17 33.02 -2.75
N THR A 17 -15.00 32.14 -2.18
CA THR A 17 -16.28 32.59 -1.56
C THR A 17 -16.56 32.15 -0.12
N GLY A 18 -15.58 31.64 0.64
CA GLY A 18 -15.69 31.59 2.11
C GLY A 18 -16.90 30.83 2.67
N ARG A 19 -17.38 29.80 1.97
CA ARG A 19 -18.39 28.85 2.48
C ARG A 19 -17.72 27.50 2.71
N LEU A 20 -17.01 27.40 3.83
CA LEU A 20 -16.60 26.12 4.41
C LEU A 20 -17.72 25.68 5.36
N ASP A 21 -18.67 24.89 4.85
CA ASP A 21 -19.51 24.02 5.67
C ASP A 21 -20.25 23.05 4.73
N ARG A 22 -19.95 21.75 4.87
CA ARG A 22 -20.58 20.56 4.22
C ARG A 22 -19.98 19.95 2.94
N ALA A 23 -18.73 20.23 2.56
CA ALA A 23 -18.08 19.55 1.43
C ALA A 23 -16.91 18.61 1.81
N ALA A 24 -16.68 18.35 3.10
CA ALA A 24 -15.49 17.63 3.59
C ALA A 24 -15.66 16.10 3.78
N ASP A 25 -16.87 15.55 3.66
CA ASP A 25 -17.16 14.17 4.09
C ASP A 25 -17.28 13.15 2.95
N HIS A 26 -16.79 13.44 1.75
CA HIS A 26 -16.81 12.47 0.65
C HIS A 26 -15.42 11.89 0.42
N LEU A 27 -15.29 10.57 0.53
CA LEU A 27 -14.08 9.86 0.12
C LEU A 27 -13.83 10.12 -1.37
N SER A 28 -12.63 10.59 -1.71
CA SER A 28 -12.19 10.84 -3.09
C SER A 28 -12.01 9.57 -3.91
N GLY A 29 -12.13 8.39 -3.29
CA GLY A 29 -11.96 7.08 -3.91
C GLY A 29 -10.80 6.29 -3.31
N TYR A 30 -10.37 5.26 -4.04
CA TYR A 30 -9.20 4.44 -3.69
C TYR A 30 -7.91 5.11 -4.17
N ASP A 31 -6.86 5.00 -3.36
CA ASP A 31 -5.50 5.35 -3.74
C ASP A 31 -4.85 4.17 -4.50
N PHE A 32 -5.21 4.02 -5.78
CA PHE A 32 -4.65 2.98 -6.65
C PHE A 32 -3.24 3.28 -7.16
N ALA A 33 -2.75 4.50 -6.99
CA ALA A 33 -1.36 4.82 -7.29
C ALA A 33 -0.40 4.28 -6.21
N LEU A 34 -0.82 4.23 -4.94
CA LEU A 34 0.02 3.78 -3.84
C LEU A 34 0.60 2.36 -4.01
N PRO A 35 -0.17 1.31 -4.37
CA PRO A 35 0.38 -0.05 -4.50
C PRO A 35 1.57 -0.19 -5.44
N PRO A 36 1.49 0.23 -6.73
CA PRO A 36 2.62 0.10 -7.64
C PRO A 36 3.79 1.03 -7.29
N LEU A 37 3.57 2.20 -6.67
CA LEU A 37 4.66 3.07 -6.23
C LEU A 37 5.47 2.48 -5.07
N VAL A 38 4.79 1.80 -4.13
CA VAL A 38 5.46 1.12 -3.02
C VAL A 38 6.26 -0.09 -3.54
N LEU A 39 5.69 -0.86 -4.48
CA LEU A 39 6.43 -1.96 -5.13
C LEU A 39 7.63 -1.42 -5.92
N HIS A 40 7.46 -0.34 -6.69
CA HIS A 40 8.56 0.30 -7.41
C HIS A 40 9.67 0.73 -6.46
N ALA A 41 9.33 1.37 -5.34
CA ALA A 41 10.31 1.77 -4.35
C ALA A 41 11.08 0.57 -3.76
N LEU A 42 10.41 -0.55 -3.50
CA LEU A 42 11.04 -1.75 -2.94
C LEU A 42 11.91 -2.53 -3.95
N HIS A 43 11.55 -2.53 -5.23
CA HIS A 43 12.28 -3.25 -6.27
C HIS A 43 13.43 -2.42 -6.87
N GLU A 44 13.18 -1.15 -7.16
CA GLU A 44 14.15 -0.25 -7.80
C GLU A 44 14.95 0.60 -6.82
N HIS A 45 14.63 0.51 -5.52
CA HIS A 45 15.23 1.31 -4.46
C HIS A 45 15.12 2.82 -4.72
N ASP A 46 13.98 3.26 -5.28
CA ASP A 46 13.74 4.64 -5.67
C ASP A 46 12.44 5.19 -5.06
N LEU A 47 12.59 6.09 -4.08
CA LEU A 47 11.45 6.74 -3.44
C LEU A 47 10.94 7.98 -4.19
N ARG A 48 11.59 8.45 -5.26
CA ARG A 48 11.21 9.70 -5.93
C ARG A 48 9.76 9.68 -6.44
N PRO A 49 9.26 8.61 -7.10
CA PRO A 49 7.87 8.57 -7.56
C PRO A 49 6.85 8.59 -6.41
N LEU A 50 7.13 7.85 -5.32
CA LEU A 50 6.30 7.86 -4.12
C LEU A 50 6.30 9.25 -3.47
N ALA A 51 7.47 9.89 -3.35
CA ALA A 51 7.59 11.23 -2.81
C ALA A 51 6.76 12.25 -3.60
N GLN A 52 6.83 12.19 -4.94
CA GLN A 52 6.00 13.02 -5.81
C GLN A 52 4.51 12.78 -5.57
N TRP A 53 4.07 11.52 -5.47
CA TRP A 53 2.66 11.20 -5.20
C TRP A 53 2.16 11.77 -3.89
N LEU A 54 2.95 11.65 -2.80
CA LEU A 54 2.57 12.17 -1.49
C LEU A 54 2.33 13.69 -1.48
N THR A 55 2.90 14.44 -2.43
CA THR A 55 2.67 15.89 -2.55
C THR A 55 1.37 16.28 -3.25
N VAL A 56 0.81 15.40 -4.08
CA VAL A 56 -0.35 15.72 -4.95
C VAL A 56 -1.60 14.91 -4.62
N ARG A 57 -1.46 13.82 -3.87
CA ARG A 57 -2.57 12.91 -3.56
C ARG A 57 -3.63 13.56 -2.66
N PRO A 58 -4.92 13.24 -2.85
CA PRO A 58 -5.96 13.62 -1.91
C PRO A 58 -5.84 12.82 -0.59
N ALA A 59 -5.92 13.51 0.55
CA ALA A 59 -5.82 12.89 1.87
C ALA A 59 -7.07 12.07 2.26
N ASN A 60 -8.24 12.40 1.72
CA ASN A 60 -9.52 11.75 1.98
C ASN A 60 -9.75 10.53 1.06
N THR A 61 -8.84 9.56 1.10
CA THR A 61 -8.87 8.35 0.26
C THR A 61 -8.90 7.07 1.09
N ILE A 62 -9.27 5.96 0.45
CA ILE A 62 -9.04 4.61 0.98
C ILE A 62 -7.68 4.14 0.45
N THR A 63 -6.70 3.91 1.33
CA THR A 63 -5.39 3.38 0.92
C THR A 63 -5.42 1.86 0.87
N VAL A 64 -4.86 1.29 -0.19
CA VAL A 64 -4.78 -0.16 -0.42
C VAL A 64 -3.36 -0.53 -0.84
N LEU A 65 -2.99 -1.80 -0.68
CA LEU A 65 -1.87 -2.42 -1.40
C LEU A 65 -2.40 -3.53 -2.30
N ASP A 66 -3.26 -4.37 -1.74
CA ASP A 66 -3.98 -5.43 -2.42
C ASP A 66 -5.48 -5.22 -2.38
N THR A 67 -6.16 -5.77 -3.38
CA THR A 67 -7.61 -5.85 -3.47
C THR A 67 -8.01 -7.23 -3.98
N HIS A 68 -9.28 -7.41 -4.33
CA HIS A 68 -9.78 -8.61 -4.99
C HIS A 68 -9.44 -8.65 -6.49
N ASP A 69 -8.97 -7.53 -7.07
CA ASP A 69 -8.47 -7.43 -8.44
C ASP A 69 -6.93 -7.45 -8.47
N GLY A 70 -6.33 -7.44 -9.65
CA GLY A 70 -4.88 -7.41 -9.80
C GLY A 70 -4.29 -6.03 -9.49
N ILE A 71 -2.96 -5.96 -9.39
CA ILE A 71 -2.23 -4.71 -9.10
C ILE A 71 -2.24 -3.82 -10.36
N GLY A 72 -2.90 -2.67 -10.27
CA GLY A 72 -3.07 -1.69 -11.36
C GLY A 72 -1.80 -0.90 -11.68
N VAL A 73 -0.87 -1.49 -12.43
CA VAL A 73 0.40 -0.81 -12.80
C VAL A 73 0.21 0.36 -13.76
N VAL A 74 -0.93 0.45 -14.46
CA VAL A 74 -1.26 1.58 -15.33
C VAL A 74 -1.72 2.84 -14.59
N ASP A 75 -2.14 2.71 -13.32
CA ASP A 75 -2.66 3.83 -12.53
C ASP A 75 -1.58 4.89 -12.20
N VAL A 76 -0.31 4.55 -12.44
CA VAL A 76 0.85 5.42 -12.27
C VAL A 76 1.51 5.82 -13.59
N GLY A 77 0.98 5.34 -14.72
CA GLY A 77 1.43 5.70 -16.07
C GLY A 77 0.82 6.99 -16.58
N GLU A 78 1.09 7.30 -17.84
CA GLU A 78 0.43 8.41 -18.53
C GLU A 78 -1.08 8.17 -18.62
N SER A 79 -1.87 9.20 -18.31
CA SER A 79 -3.32 9.10 -18.34
C SER A 79 -3.87 9.41 -19.74
N ASP A 80 -4.68 8.50 -20.30
CA ASP A 80 -5.44 8.73 -21.53
C ASP A 80 -6.38 9.95 -21.44
N LEU A 81 -6.77 10.34 -20.21
CA LEU A 81 -7.61 11.51 -19.96
C LEU A 81 -6.83 12.83 -20.02
N LYS A 82 -5.50 12.77 -19.92
CA LYS A 82 -4.59 13.93 -20.02
C LYS A 82 -3.36 13.58 -20.88
N PRO A 83 -3.53 13.37 -22.19
CA PRO A 83 -2.42 13.04 -23.08
C PRO A 83 -1.31 14.11 -23.02
N GLY A 84 -0.05 13.67 -22.98
CA GLY A 84 1.13 14.52 -22.92
C GLY A 84 1.55 14.96 -21.52
N VAL A 85 0.81 14.60 -20.47
CA VAL A 85 1.26 14.77 -19.08
C VAL A 85 1.91 13.46 -18.63
N PRO A 86 3.22 13.44 -18.33
CA PRO A 86 3.89 12.22 -17.88
C PRO A 86 3.22 11.65 -16.63
N GLY A 87 3.15 10.32 -16.57
CA GLY A 87 2.78 9.58 -15.36
C GLY A 87 3.81 9.76 -14.23
N LEU A 88 3.51 9.17 -13.08
CA LEU A 88 4.45 9.08 -11.95
C LEU A 88 5.60 8.11 -12.26
N LEU A 89 5.34 7.09 -13.09
CA LEU A 89 6.35 6.19 -13.63
C LEU A 89 6.39 6.33 -15.16
N ALA A 90 7.60 6.34 -15.71
CA ALA A 90 7.81 6.21 -17.15
C ALA A 90 7.44 4.80 -17.62
N PRO A 91 7.07 4.60 -18.91
CA PRO A 91 6.73 3.28 -19.44
C PRO A 91 7.77 2.20 -19.14
N ALA A 92 9.06 2.50 -19.30
CA ALA A 92 10.13 1.55 -19.00
C ALA A 92 10.23 1.17 -17.51
N GLN A 93 9.84 2.08 -16.59
CA GLN A 93 9.78 1.77 -15.15
C GLN A 93 8.58 0.88 -14.82
N ILE A 94 7.47 1.05 -15.54
CA ILE A 94 6.29 0.18 -15.41
C ILE A 94 6.63 -1.22 -15.92
N ASP A 95 7.25 -1.33 -17.09
CA ASP A 95 7.69 -2.61 -17.64
C ASP A 95 8.66 -3.32 -16.69
N ALA A 96 9.66 -2.60 -16.17
CA ALA A 96 10.60 -3.14 -15.18
C ALA A 96 9.90 -3.60 -13.90
N LEU A 97 8.91 -2.85 -13.40
CA LEU A 97 8.11 -3.23 -12.24
C LEU A 97 7.31 -4.51 -12.48
N VAL A 98 6.67 -4.65 -13.64
CA VAL A 98 5.91 -5.86 -14.00
C VAL A 98 6.82 -7.09 -14.02
N GLU A 99 8.00 -6.97 -14.65
CA GLU A 99 8.98 -8.05 -14.69
C GLU A 99 9.54 -8.38 -13.30
N ALA A 100 9.80 -7.36 -12.46
CA ALA A 100 10.23 -7.57 -11.08
C ALA A 100 9.18 -8.33 -10.25
N ILE A 101 7.88 -8.05 -10.44
CA ILE A 101 6.79 -8.80 -9.79
C ILE A 101 6.75 -10.25 -10.31
N HIS A 102 6.93 -10.46 -11.61
CA HIS A 102 7.01 -11.80 -12.19
C HIS A 102 8.16 -12.60 -11.56
N ASP A 103 9.35 -12.03 -11.51
CA ASP A 103 10.54 -12.67 -10.94
C ASP A 103 10.37 -12.92 -9.42
N ALA A 104 9.90 -11.93 -8.67
CA ALA A 104 9.67 -12.04 -7.23
C ALA A 104 8.66 -13.13 -6.87
N SER A 105 7.60 -13.28 -7.67
CA SER A 105 6.59 -14.33 -7.50
C SER A 105 7.04 -15.73 -7.97
N GLY A 106 8.29 -15.90 -8.39
CA GLY A 106 8.79 -17.15 -8.96
C GLY A 106 8.11 -17.52 -10.29
N GLY A 107 7.64 -16.53 -11.04
CA GLY A 107 6.93 -16.69 -12.32
C GLY A 107 5.44 -17.00 -12.21
N THR A 108 4.89 -17.20 -11.01
CA THR A 108 3.47 -17.58 -10.82
C THR A 108 2.51 -16.49 -11.29
N SER A 109 2.83 -15.20 -11.06
CA SER A 109 2.01 -14.10 -11.58
C SER A 109 1.99 -14.02 -13.12
N ARG A 110 3.02 -14.53 -13.80
CA ARG A 110 3.10 -14.60 -15.26
C ARG A 110 2.12 -15.62 -15.85
N LEU A 111 1.78 -16.67 -15.08
CA LEU A 111 0.72 -17.63 -15.43
C LEU A 111 -0.67 -17.02 -15.31
N ALA A 112 -0.84 -16.07 -14.39
CA ALA A 112 -2.13 -15.48 -14.06
C ALA A 112 -2.43 -14.21 -14.88
N THR A 113 -1.44 -13.55 -15.46
CA THR A 113 -1.55 -12.21 -16.04
C THR A 113 -1.69 -12.21 -17.57
N GLY A 114 -2.39 -11.22 -18.12
CA GLY A 114 -2.51 -11.01 -19.57
C GLY A 114 -3.26 -12.13 -20.28
N ALA A 115 -2.75 -12.56 -21.45
CA ALA A 115 -3.38 -13.61 -22.25
C ALA A 115 -3.19 -15.04 -21.68
N ALA A 116 -2.41 -15.20 -20.61
CA ALA A 116 -2.14 -16.50 -20.00
C ALA A 116 -3.35 -17.06 -19.23
N ALA A 117 -4.30 -16.21 -18.84
CA ALA A 117 -5.53 -16.59 -18.15
C ALA A 117 -6.71 -15.74 -18.62
N SER A 118 -7.94 -16.11 -18.23
CA SER A 118 -9.11 -15.26 -18.47
C SER A 118 -9.02 -14.00 -17.62
N ASN A 119 -8.72 -12.87 -18.27
CA ASN A 119 -8.55 -11.57 -17.64
C ASN A 119 -9.49 -10.55 -18.27
N LEU A 120 -10.25 -9.85 -17.42
CA LEU A 120 -11.09 -8.73 -17.85
C LEU A 120 -10.24 -7.47 -18.11
N ASP A 121 -9.14 -7.31 -17.36
CA ASP A 121 -8.27 -6.14 -17.41
C ASP A 121 -6.83 -6.56 -17.74
N LEU A 122 -6.38 -6.29 -18.97
CA LEU A 122 -5.02 -6.62 -19.45
C LEU A 122 -3.91 -5.75 -18.81
N TYR A 123 -4.29 -4.82 -17.94
CA TYR A 123 -3.44 -3.75 -17.41
C TYR A 123 -3.10 -3.92 -15.92
N GLN A 124 -3.46 -5.07 -15.35
CA GLN A 124 -3.21 -5.42 -13.96
C GLN A 124 -2.30 -6.65 -13.88
N VAL A 125 -1.42 -6.68 -12.88
CA VAL A 125 -0.63 -7.88 -12.56
C VAL A 125 -1.38 -8.71 -11.53
N ASN A 126 -1.79 -9.92 -11.89
CA ASN A 126 -2.46 -10.84 -10.98
C ASN A 126 -1.42 -11.53 -10.10
N CYS A 127 -1.32 -11.08 -8.85
CA CYS A 127 -0.39 -11.58 -7.86
C CYS A 127 -0.92 -11.20 -6.46
N THR A 128 -0.67 -12.03 -5.45
CA THR A 128 -0.73 -11.58 -4.06
C THR A 128 0.33 -10.50 -3.83
N TYR A 129 0.03 -9.52 -3.00
CA TYR A 129 1.02 -8.46 -2.73
C TYR A 129 2.24 -9.01 -1.96
N TYR A 130 2.05 -10.07 -1.18
CA TYR A 130 3.13 -10.74 -0.46
C TYR A 130 4.11 -11.41 -1.44
N ASP A 131 3.64 -12.15 -2.44
CA ASP A 131 4.54 -12.69 -3.48
C ASP A 131 5.09 -11.59 -4.40
N ALA A 132 4.37 -10.49 -4.60
CA ALA A 132 4.87 -9.36 -5.38
C ALA A 132 6.11 -8.69 -4.76
N VAL A 133 6.35 -8.85 -3.45
CA VAL A 133 7.59 -8.46 -2.76
C VAL A 133 8.54 -9.63 -2.50
N GLY A 134 8.29 -10.78 -3.14
CA GLY A 134 9.12 -11.99 -3.03
C GLY A 134 8.86 -12.82 -1.78
N ALA A 135 7.71 -12.61 -1.12
CA ALA A 135 7.39 -13.14 0.20
C ALA A 135 8.50 -12.93 1.22
N ASP A 136 9.09 -11.74 1.15
CA ASP A 136 10.02 -11.24 2.14
C ASP A 136 9.24 -10.51 3.23
N ASP A 137 9.26 -11.06 4.44
CA ASP A 137 8.52 -10.52 5.58
C ASP A 137 8.88 -9.06 5.89
N ARG A 138 10.16 -8.68 5.71
CA ARG A 138 10.63 -7.32 6.00
C ARG A 138 10.11 -6.36 4.95
N ALA A 139 10.19 -6.72 3.67
CA ALA A 139 9.65 -5.93 2.57
C ALA A 139 8.13 -5.77 2.71
N TYR A 140 7.44 -6.85 3.10
CA TYR A 140 5.99 -6.83 3.27
C TYR A 140 5.54 -5.94 4.43
N LEU A 141 6.18 -6.08 5.60
CA LEU A 141 5.90 -5.22 6.75
C LEU A 141 6.25 -3.77 6.47
N LEU A 142 7.34 -3.49 5.75
CA LEU A 142 7.69 -2.14 5.33
C LEU A 142 6.62 -1.56 4.39
N ALA A 143 6.16 -2.33 3.40
CA ALA A 143 5.10 -1.89 2.49
C ALA A 143 3.80 -1.55 3.25
N ARG A 144 3.38 -2.44 4.17
CA ARG A 144 2.21 -2.23 5.02
C ARG A 144 2.38 -1.04 5.94
N LEU A 145 3.56 -0.86 6.53
CA LEU A 145 3.82 0.27 7.41
C LEU A 145 3.77 1.60 6.64
N ILE A 146 4.30 1.65 5.40
CA ILE A 146 4.12 2.80 4.51
C ILE A 146 2.62 3.05 4.26
N GLN A 147 1.85 2.01 3.89
CA GLN A 147 0.39 2.13 3.69
C GLN A 147 -0.34 2.71 4.91
N LEU A 148 -0.02 2.20 6.10
CA LEU A 148 -0.68 2.60 7.35
C LEU A 148 -0.33 4.03 7.75
N MET A 149 0.88 4.49 7.42
CA MET A 149 1.33 5.86 7.70
C MET A 149 0.83 6.89 6.69
N VAL A 150 0.50 6.51 5.45
CA VAL A 150 -0.02 7.46 4.45
C VAL A 150 -1.43 7.93 4.81
N PRO A 151 -1.75 9.24 4.69
CA PRO A 151 -3.09 9.78 5.01
C PRO A 151 -4.22 9.12 4.24
N GLY A 152 -5.24 8.66 4.96
CA GLY A 152 -6.39 7.96 4.40
C GLY A 152 -6.90 6.88 5.33
N ILE A 153 -7.95 6.18 4.90
CA ILE A 153 -8.50 5.00 5.59
C ILE A 153 -7.80 3.76 5.03
N PRO A 154 -6.92 3.08 5.78
CA PRO A 154 -6.25 1.89 5.29
C PRO A 154 -7.21 0.72 5.20
N GLN A 155 -7.33 0.14 4.02
CA GLN A 155 -8.02 -1.13 3.79
C GLN A 155 -6.99 -2.23 3.56
N VAL A 156 -7.13 -3.32 4.29
CA VAL A 156 -6.31 -4.53 4.14
C VAL A 156 -7.18 -5.63 3.58
N TYR A 157 -6.82 -6.15 2.41
CA TYR A 157 -7.51 -7.29 1.82
C TYR A 157 -7.15 -8.58 2.55
N TYR A 158 -8.10 -9.50 2.67
CA TYR A 158 -7.97 -10.64 3.58
C TYR A 158 -6.81 -11.57 3.24
N VAL A 159 -6.48 -11.76 1.95
CA VAL A 159 -5.32 -12.57 1.56
C VAL A 159 -4.04 -11.94 2.09
N GLY A 160 -3.87 -10.63 1.96
CA GLY A 160 -2.71 -9.95 2.52
C GLY A 160 -2.72 -9.82 4.04
N LEU A 161 -3.89 -9.80 4.69
CA LEU A 161 -3.94 -9.87 6.16
C LEU A 161 -3.18 -11.09 6.69
N PHE A 162 -3.25 -12.21 5.96
CA PHE A 162 -2.59 -13.48 6.28
C PHE A 162 -1.25 -13.68 5.56
N ALA A 163 -0.67 -12.64 4.94
CA ALA A 163 0.52 -12.78 4.10
C ALA A 163 0.41 -13.96 3.09
N GLY A 164 -0.78 -14.09 2.49
CA GLY A 164 -1.10 -15.22 1.62
C GLY A 164 -0.25 -15.27 0.36
N ARG A 165 0.04 -16.49 -0.07
CA ARG A 165 0.76 -16.82 -1.31
C ARG A 165 -0.19 -16.94 -2.50
N ASN A 166 0.37 -16.88 -3.70
CA ASN A 166 -0.32 -17.12 -4.96
C ASN A 166 -0.94 -18.53 -5.00
N ASP A 167 -2.26 -18.58 -5.14
CA ASP A 167 -3.02 -19.82 -5.26
C ASP A 167 -3.03 -20.31 -6.71
N VAL A 168 -1.94 -20.97 -7.09
CA VAL A 168 -1.76 -21.53 -8.43
C VAL A 168 -2.71 -22.70 -8.70
N ASP A 169 -3.10 -23.44 -7.66
CA ASP A 169 -4.03 -24.56 -7.79
C ASP A 169 -5.44 -24.06 -8.11
N LEU A 170 -5.91 -23.01 -7.42
CA LEU A 170 -7.18 -22.37 -7.74
C LEU A 170 -7.15 -21.73 -9.14
N LEU A 171 -6.05 -21.06 -9.50
CA LEU A 171 -5.85 -20.54 -10.86
C LEU A 171 -6.01 -21.65 -11.91
N HIS A 172 -5.37 -22.80 -11.72
CA HIS A 172 -5.48 -23.93 -12.65
C HIS A 172 -6.89 -24.53 -12.70
N ALA A 173 -7.57 -24.59 -11.54
CA ALA A 173 -8.91 -25.13 -11.45
C ALA A 173 -9.97 -24.23 -12.13
N THR A 174 -9.83 -22.91 -12.05
CA THR A 174 -10.83 -21.96 -12.57
C THR A 174 -10.47 -21.35 -13.93
N GLY A 175 -9.17 -21.25 -14.25
CA GLY A 175 -8.67 -20.54 -15.42
C GLY A 175 -8.81 -19.01 -15.33
N VAL A 176 -9.21 -18.46 -14.17
CA VAL A 176 -9.42 -17.03 -13.94
C VAL A 176 -8.17 -16.45 -13.27
N GLY A 177 -7.51 -15.49 -13.93
CA GLY A 177 -6.22 -14.97 -13.48
C GLY A 177 -6.24 -14.40 -12.05
N ARG A 178 -7.28 -13.63 -11.72
CA ARG A 178 -7.42 -12.99 -10.39
C ARG A 178 -7.60 -13.98 -9.24
N ASP A 179 -7.98 -15.22 -9.51
CA ASP A 179 -8.19 -16.22 -8.46
C ASP A 179 -6.87 -16.62 -7.78
N VAL A 180 -5.72 -16.33 -8.40
CA VAL A 180 -4.41 -16.46 -7.76
C VAL A 180 -4.29 -15.66 -6.44
N ASN A 181 -5.10 -14.61 -6.27
CA ASN A 181 -5.17 -13.76 -5.08
C ASN A 181 -6.57 -13.85 -4.41
N ARG A 182 -7.24 -15.01 -4.47
CA ARG A 182 -8.58 -15.23 -3.89
C ARG A 182 -8.69 -16.57 -3.16
N HIS A 183 -7.61 -17.00 -2.52
CA HIS A 183 -7.56 -18.26 -1.78
C HIS A 183 -8.71 -18.38 -0.77
N HIS A 184 -9.34 -19.55 -0.72
CA HIS A 184 -10.44 -19.82 0.19
C HIS A 184 -9.94 -20.45 1.49
N TYR A 185 -9.58 -19.60 2.46
CA TYR A 185 -9.10 -20.08 3.75
C TYR A 185 -10.16 -20.83 4.56
N THR A 186 -9.77 -21.99 5.06
CA THR A 186 -10.48 -22.76 6.08
C THR A 186 -10.21 -22.20 7.49
N PRO A 187 -11.05 -22.50 8.50
CA PRO A 187 -10.80 -22.09 9.88
C PRO A 187 -9.45 -22.57 10.44
N ASP A 188 -9.02 -23.77 10.05
CA ASP A 188 -7.75 -24.36 10.51
C ASP A 188 -6.54 -23.64 9.89
N GLU A 189 -6.61 -23.28 8.60
CA GLU A 189 -5.60 -22.45 7.95
C GLU A 189 -5.51 -21.07 8.59
N ILE A 190 -6.65 -20.41 8.86
CA ILE A 190 -6.65 -19.11 9.56
C ILE A 190 -5.99 -19.23 10.93
N ALA A 191 -6.29 -20.29 11.70
CA ALA A 191 -5.67 -20.50 13.00
C ALA A 191 -4.15 -20.67 12.88
N ALA A 192 -3.67 -21.35 11.83
CA ALA A 192 -2.24 -21.49 11.56
C ALA A 192 -1.59 -20.18 11.11
N GLU A 193 -2.22 -19.43 10.20
CA GLU A 193 -1.67 -18.16 9.70
C GLU A 193 -1.58 -17.09 10.78
N LEU A 194 -2.50 -17.10 11.75
CA LEU A 194 -2.43 -16.22 12.92
C LEU A 194 -1.23 -16.50 13.83
N GLU A 195 -0.58 -17.65 13.67
CA GLU A 195 0.66 -17.99 14.37
C GLU A 195 1.91 -17.54 13.60
N CYS A 196 1.81 -17.18 12.33
CA CYS A 196 2.94 -16.74 11.51
C CYS A 196 3.50 -15.39 12.03
N PRO A 197 4.83 -15.26 12.22
CA PRO A 197 5.42 -14.03 12.77
C PRO A 197 5.07 -12.75 12.00
N VAL A 198 5.07 -12.82 10.67
CA VAL A 198 4.70 -11.68 9.80
C VAL A 198 3.25 -11.24 9.99
N VAL A 199 2.32 -12.19 10.20
CA VAL A 199 0.89 -11.92 10.41
C VAL A 199 0.66 -11.31 11.80
N ARG A 200 1.34 -11.84 12.82
CA ARG A 200 1.31 -11.28 14.18
C ARG A 200 1.85 -9.85 14.21
N ALA A 201 3.00 -9.62 13.58
CA ALA A 201 3.60 -8.30 13.42
C ALA A 201 2.65 -7.33 12.69
N LEU A 202 2.03 -7.74 11.58
CA LEU A 202 1.03 -6.93 10.89
C LEU A 202 -0.16 -6.60 11.80
N GLY A 203 -0.63 -7.57 12.58
CA GLY A 203 -1.69 -7.38 13.57
C GLY A 203 -1.34 -6.32 14.63
N GLU A 204 -0.09 -6.26 15.09
CA GLU A 204 0.38 -5.20 15.99
C GLU A 204 0.36 -3.82 15.33
N LEU A 205 0.87 -3.71 14.10
CA LEU A 205 0.87 -2.45 13.34
C LEU A 205 -0.56 -1.94 13.08
N LEU A 206 -1.50 -2.86 12.79
CA LEU A 206 -2.91 -2.53 12.59
C LEU A 206 -3.56 -2.01 13.89
N ARG A 207 -3.28 -2.63 15.04
CA ARG A 207 -3.77 -2.15 16.35
C ARG A 207 -3.23 -0.77 16.67
N LEU A 208 -1.94 -0.52 16.40
CA LEU A 208 -1.35 0.80 16.55
C LEU A 208 -2.08 1.84 15.67
N ARG A 209 -2.24 1.55 14.38
CA ARG A 209 -2.90 2.45 13.44
C ARG A 209 -4.36 2.77 13.80
N ALA A 210 -5.06 1.79 14.38
CA ALA A 210 -6.45 1.91 14.77
C ALA A 210 -6.67 2.69 16.09
N ALA A 211 -5.70 2.67 17.00
CA ALA A 211 -5.88 3.16 18.37
C ALA A 211 -5.07 4.41 18.73
N HIS A 212 -3.93 4.67 18.06
CA HIS A 212 -3.00 5.70 18.53
C HIS A 212 -3.48 7.12 18.14
N PRO A 213 -3.60 8.07 19.11
CA PRO A 213 -4.17 9.40 18.83
C PRO A 213 -3.40 10.27 17.84
N ALA A 214 -2.11 9.99 17.61
CA ALA A 214 -1.29 10.73 16.64
C ALA A 214 -1.91 10.76 15.22
N PHE A 215 -2.63 9.71 14.83
CA PHE A 215 -3.22 9.59 13.49
C PHE A 215 -4.42 10.52 13.24
N ASP A 216 -4.89 11.23 14.26
CA ASP A 216 -5.89 12.31 14.14
C ASP A 216 -5.26 13.70 13.92
N GLY A 217 -3.93 13.76 13.81
CA GLY A 217 -3.18 15.00 13.75
C GLY A 217 -2.61 15.35 12.37
N GLU A 218 -1.41 15.92 12.39
CA GLU A 218 -0.71 16.36 11.19
C GLU A 218 0.28 15.30 10.71
N PHE A 219 0.24 15.03 9.40
CA PHE A 219 1.16 14.13 8.73
C PHE A 219 2.29 14.88 8.04
N THR A 220 3.53 14.40 8.18
CA THR A 220 4.67 14.84 7.37
C THR A 220 5.43 13.65 6.79
N ALA A 221 6.02 13.87 5.62
CA ALA A 221 6.83 12.89 4.90
C ALA A 221 8.10 13.54 4.35
N GLU A 222 9.24 12.93 4.64
CA GLU A 222 10.55 13.31 4.13
C GLU A 222 11.16 12.08 3.46
N LEU A 223 11.28 12.09 2.14
CA LEU A 223 11.72 10.95 1.33
C LEU A 223 12.88 11.36 0.43
N GLY A 224 13.95 10.56 0.39
CA GLY A 224 15.13 10.85 -0.42
C GLY A 224 16.01 9.64 -0.68
N GLY A 225 16.36 9.41 -1.95
CA GLY A 225 17.11 8.22 -2.35
C GLY A 225 16.36 6.94 -1.98
N THR A 226 16.97 6.12 -1.12
CA THR A 226 16.44 4.85 -0.64
C THR A 226 15.75 4.96 0.73
N ALA A 227 15.85 6.09 1.41
CA ALA A 227 15.42 6.24 2.80
C ALA A 227 14.36 7.33 2.99
N GLY A 228 13.60 7.21 4.07
CA GLY A 228 12.56 8.16 4.39
C GLY A 228 12.11 8.16 5.83
N VAL A 229 11.39 9.20 6.19
CA VAL A 229 10.71 9.36 7.48
C VAL A 229 9.26 9.76 7.22
N LEU A 230 8.32 8.99 7.78
CA LEU A 230 6.90 9.31 7.83
C LEU A 230 6.53 9.60 9.28
N ARG A 231 5.77 10.67 9.53
CA ARG A 231 5.46 11.11 10.89
C ARG A 231 4.02 11.60 11.01
N TRP A 232 3.38 11.22 12.10
CA TRP A 232 2.12 11.78 12.58
C TRP A 232 2.33 12.44 13.94
N VAL A 233 1.77 13.63 14.13
CA VAL A 233 1.79 14.36 15.40
C VAL A 233 0.41 14.92 15.71
N HIS A 234 -0.12 14.59 16.90
CA HIS A 234 -1.35 15.15 17.44
C HIS A 234 -1.16 15.51 18.92
N ALA A 235 -1.13 16.81 19.23
CA ALA A 235 -0.80 17.31 20.57
C ALA A 235 0.52 16.72 21.10
N ALA A 236 0.49 15.96 22.20
CA ALA A 236 1.67 15.30 22.78
C ALA A 236 1.99 13.95 22.13
N HIS A 237 1.09 13.41 21.31
CA HIS A 237 1.25 12.07 20.72
C HIS A 237 1.99 12.14 19.39
N ARG A 238 2.92 11.20 19.18
CA ARG A 238 3.71 11.06 17.96
C ARG A 238 3.82 9.60 17.55
N VAL A 239 3.70 9.34 16.25
CA VAL A 239 4.14 8.09 15.62
C VAL A 239 5.08 8.45 14.47
N GLU A 240 6.24 7.83 14.43
CA GLU A 240 7.26 8.06 13.42
C GLU A 240 7.81 6.74 12.90
N VAL A 241 8.01 6.66 11.59
CA VAL A 241 8.67 5.53 10.93
C VAL A 241 9.83 6.08 10.12
N ALA A 242 11.04 5.74 10.53
CA ALA A 242 12.24 5.93 9.72
C ALA A 242 12.56 4.60 9.03
N PHE A 243 12.74 4.61 7.70
CA PHE A 243 12.90 3.39 6.91
C PHE A 243 13.87 3.55 5.76
N ASP A 244 14.33 2.42 5.23
CA ASP A 244 15.14 2.32 4.02
C ASP A 244 14.66 1.12 3.18
N VAL A 245 14.29 1.39 1.92
CA VAL A 245 13.72 0.39 1.01
C VAL A 245 14.75 -0.59 0.46
N ALA A 246 16.03 -0.18 0.36
CA ALA A 246 17.09 -1.04 -0.14
C ALA A 246 17.48 -2.14 0.85
N SER A 247 17.54 -1.78 2.13
CA SER A 247 17.81 -2.71 3.24
C SER A 247 16.54 -3.34 3.82
N ARG A 248 15.35 -2.91 3.38
CA ARG A 248 14.04 -3.34 3.89
C ARG A 248 13.93 -3.18 5.41
N ALA A 249 14.62 -2.18 5.95
CA ALA A 249 14.70 -1.95 7.38
C ALA A 249 13.83 -0.75 7.76
N PHE A 250 13.23 -0.82 8.94
CA PHE A 250 12.58 0.34 9.53
C PHE A 250 12.75 0.34 11.04
N THR A 251 12.62 1.54 11.61
CA THR A 251 12.36 1.74 13.02
C THR A 251 11.07 2.53 13.19
N LEU A 252 10.11 1.90 13.86
CA LEU A 252 8.88 2.51 14.34
C LEU A 252 9.11 3.07 15.75
N THR A 253 8.70 4.31 15.95
CA THR A 253 8.79 5.01 17.22
C THR A 253 7.43 5.62 17.54
N ALA A 254 6.86 5.31 18.71
CA ALA A 254 5.56 5.82 19.13
C ALA A 254 5.60 6.26 20.60
N THR A 255 4.97 7.39 20.91
CA THR A 255 4.70 7.80 22.29
C THR A 255 3.71 6.85 22.97
N GLY A 256 3.69 6.80 24.30
CA GLY A 256 2.60 6.16 25.03
C GLY A 256 1.22 6.69 24.61
N ALA A 257 0.24 5.80 24.54
CA ALA A 257 -1.15 6.20 24.28
C ALA A 257 -1.74 7.00 25.46
N ASP A 258 -1.25 6.74 26.68
CA ASP A 258 -1.60 7.49 27.89
C ASP A 258 -0.63 8.67 28.07
N ALA A 259 -1.19 9.88 28.16
CA ALA A 259 -0.43 11.14 28.28
C ALA A 259 0.41 11.27 29.57
N GLU A 260 0.33 10.30 30.49
CA GLU A 260 1.00 10.33 31.80
C GLU A 260 2.37 9.66 31.81
N THR A 261 2.69 8.84 30.80
CA THR A 261 4.02 8.26 30.65
C THR A 261 4.70 8.80 29.41
N ASP A 262 5.75 9.62 29.59
CA ASP A 262 6.72 10.02 28.56
C ASP A 262 7.51 8.83 27.95
N ALA A 263 7.05 7.60 28.16
CA ALA A 263 7.70 6.39 27.68
C ALA A 263 7.47 6.25 26.17
N GLU A 264 8.54 6.46 25.41
CA GLU A 264 8.60 6.21 23.98
C GLU A 264 8.89 4.73 23.71
N VAL A 265 8.04 4.10 22.90
CA VAL A 265 8.22 2.73 22.44
C VAL A 265 8.91 2.75 21.09
N ARG A 266 10.08 2.12 21.02
CA ARG A 266 10.84 1.91 19.78
C ARG A 266 10.81 0.43 19.40
N ARG A 267 10.53 0.14 18.12
CA ARG A 267 10.53 -1.21 17.55
C ARG A 267 11.18 -1.18 16.17
N THR A 268 12.13 -2.06 15.97
CA THR A 268 12.66 -2.38 14.64
C THR A 268 11.81 -3.47 13.99
N VAL A 269 11.99 -3.69 12.68
CA VAL A 269 11.38 -4.84 11.99
C VAL A 269 11.79 -6.18 12.61
N ASP A 270 13.03 -6.29 13.10
CA ASP A 270 13.52 -7.50 13.78
C ASP A 270 12.82 -7.72 15.13
N ASP A 271 12.58 -6.64 15.89
CA ASP A 271 11.82 -6.72 17.15
C ASP A 271 10.38 -7.22 16.91
N LEU A 272 9.73 -6.75 15.84
CA LEU A 272 8.37 -7.15 15.47
C LEU A 272 8.30 -8.61 15.03
N LEU A 273 9.27 -9.06 14.22
CA LEU A 273 9.32 -10.45 13.76
C LEU A 273 9.74 -11.44 14.85
N ALA A 274 10.51 -11.00 15.86
CA ALA A 274 10.90 -11.84 17.00
C ALA A 274 9.81 -11.95 18.08
N ALA A 275 8.87 -11.00 18.12
CA ALA A 275 7.72 -11.02 19.03
C ALA A 275 6.55 -11.87 18.52
N GLY A 276 6.58 -12.24 17.23
CA GLY A 276 5.62 -13.10 16.55
C GLY A 276 5.86 -14.58 16.80
#